data_AF-A0A4P1R8N6-F1
#
_entry.id   AF-A0A4P1R8N6-F1
#
_cell.length_a   1.000
_cell.length_b   1.000
_cell.length_c   1.000
_cell.angle_alpha   90.00
_cell.angle_beta   90.00
_cell.angle_gamma   90.00
#
_symmetry.space_group_name_H-M   'P 1'
#
loop_
_entity.id
_entity.type
_entity.pdbx_description
1 polymer ?
#
loop_
_entity_poly.entity_id
_entity_poly.type
_entity_poly.pdbx_seq_one_letter_code
_entity_poly.pdbx_strand_id
1 'polypeptide(L)'
;MAAYSLTTFSRFLSSSTTTATSSLSLFSPKSFSSNFTLSPLSLKLNHHRRNHLKFSSSSFSTAISATISVGDKLPDSTFSYLDNAGDVKTTTVSDLTKGKKAILFAVPGAFTPTCSQKHVPGFVEKSAELKAKGVDTIACISVNDAFVMSAWKKDLKINDEVLLLSDGNGDFTKAIGVELDLSDKPVGLGIRSRRYALLAEDGIVKVLNLEEGGAFTNSSAEDLLKVL
;
A
#
# COMPACT_ATOMS: atom_id res chain seq x y z
N MET A 1 -27.74 -29.49 48.13
CA MET A 1 -26.79 -28.93 49.13
C MET A 1 -26.05 -27.80 48.44
N ALA A 2 -26.48 -26.55 48.62
CA ALA A 2 -26.07 -25.65 49.72
C ALA A 2 -24.64 -25.10 49.46
N ALA A 3 -24.30 -23.81 49.59
CA ALA A 3 -25.02 -22.55 49.76
C ALA A 3 -23.94 -21.43 49.83
N TYR A 4 -24.27 -20.19 49.43
CA TYR A 4 -23.74 -18.87 49.87
C TYR A 4 -22.19 -18.62 49.82
N SER A 5 -21.65 -17.40 49.68
CA SER A 5 -22.05 -16.11 50.23
C SER A 5 -21.37 -14.94 49.50
N LEU A 6 -22.08 -13.82 49.45
CA LEU A 6 -21.64 -12.47 49.16
C LEU A 6 -20.58 -11.97 50.17
N THR A 7 -19.74 -11.03 49.74
CA THR A 7 -19.36 -9.88 50.58
C THR A 7 -18.93 -8.65 49.76
N THR A 8 -19.72 -7.61 49.98
CA THR A 8 -19.52 -6.19 49.71
C THR A 8 -18.27 -5.62 50.38
N PHE A 9 -17.61 -4.63 49.74
CA PHE A 9 -17.01 -3.50 50.46
C PHE A 9 -17.20 -2.19 49.68
N SER A 10 -17.68 -1.17 50.38
CA SER A 10 -17.95 0.18 49.90
C SER A 10 -17.02 1.20 50.58
N ARG A 11 -16.94 2.39 49.95
CA ARG A 11 -16.54 3.71 50.47
C ARG A 11 -15.01 3.93 50.58
N PHE A 12 -14.43 5.12 50.39
CA PHE A 12 -14.86 6.50 50.70
C PHE A 12 -14.05 7.51 49.83
N LEU A 13 -14.67 8.66 49.50
CA LEU A 13 -14.20 10.08 49.41
C LEU A 13 -12.77 10.39 48.89
N SER A 14 -12.51 11.46 48.11
CA SER A 14 -12.84 12.85 48.40
C SER A 14 -12.62 13.79 47.19
N SER A 15 -13.15 14.99 47.33
CA SER A 15 -13.26 16.14 46.43
C SER A 15 -11.94 16.79 45.98
N SER A 16 -12.00 17.48 44.84
CA SER A 16 -11.19 18.68 44.55
C SER A 16 -11.97 19.60 43.60
N THR A 17 -12.63 20.60 44.18
CA THR A 17 -13.13 21.80 43.49
C THR A 17 -12.02 22.85 43.47
N THR A 18 -11.66 23.36 42.29
CA THR A 18 -11.10 24.71 42.17
C THR A 18 -11.48 25.33 40.83
N THR A 19 -12.51 26.17 40.89
CA THR A 19 -12.77 27.27 39.97
C THR A 19 -11.64 28.29 40.06
N ALA A 20 -11.09 28.71 38.92
CA ALA A 20 -10.31 29.94 38.82
C ALA A 20 -10.78 30.75 37.61
N THR A 21 -11.03 32.02 37.91
CA THR A 21 -11.80 33.02 37.20
C THR A 21 -10.94 33.77 36.19
N SER A 22 -11.63 34.28 35.17
CA SER A 22 -11.24 35.25 34.14
C SER A 22 -10.15 36.28 34.48
N SER A 23 -9.31 36.59 33.49
CA SER A 23 -8.98 37.98 33.17
C SER A 23 -8.64 38.15 31.68
N LEU A 24 -9.43 39.01 31.05
CA LEU A 24 -9.19 39.58 29.73
C LEU A 24 -8.05 40.60 29.84
N SER A 25 -7.09 40.59 28.91
CA SER A 25 -6.33 41.80 28.59
C SER A 25 -6.04 41.87 27.09
N LEU A 26 -6.63 42.93 26.51
CA LEU A 26 -6.44 43.41 25.16
C LEU A 26 -5.01 43.93 24.98
N PHE A 27 -4.33 43.49 23.92
CA PHE A 27 -3.22 44.25 23.35
C PHE A 27 -3.37 44.36 21.84
N SER A 28 -3.47 45.62 21.39
CA SER A 28 -3.65 46.06 20.00
C SER A 28 -2.51 45.65 19.06
N PRO A 29 -2.79 45.43 17.76
CA PRO A 29 -1.76 45.25 16.75
C PRO A 29 -1.21 46.61 16.31
N LYS A 30 0.11 46.79 16.36
CA LYS A 30 0.78 47.88 15.64
C LYS A 30 1.16 47.39 14.25
N SER A 31 0.44 47.93 13.27
CA SER A 31 0.80 47.95 11.86
C SER A 31 2.18 48.58 11.67
N PHE A 32 3.07 47.87 10.99
CA PHE A 32 4.30 48.45 10.43
C PHE A 32 4.26 48.26 8.91
N SER A 33 3.97 49.35 8.22
CA SER A 33 4.14 49.49 6.78
C SER A 33 5.58 49.94 6.53
N SER A 34 6.31 49.22 5.69
CA SER A 34 7.45 49.80 4.99
C SER A 34 7.55 49.20 3.59
N ASN A 35 7.12 50.01 2.62
CA ASN A 35 7.42 49.85 1.21
C ASN A 35 8.93 49.91 1.00
N PHE A 36 9.53 48.86 0.45
CA PHE A 36 10.87 48.94 -0.14
C PHE A 36 10.80 48.57 -1.61
N THR A 37 11.09 49.59 -2.39
CA THR A 37 11.15 49.66 -3.85
C THR A 37 12.29 48.81 -4.39
N LEU A 38 12.00 48.07 -5.46
CA LEU A 38 12.94 47.27 -6.24
C LEU A 38 13.93 48.15 -7.01
N SER A 39 15.20 47.76 -7.00
CA SER A 39 16.17 48.12 -8.04
C SER A 39 17.00 46.88 -8.40
N PRO A 40 16.99 46.40 -9.66
CA PRO A 40 17.77 45.24 -10.05
C PRO A 40 19.21 45.64 -10.37
N LEU A 41 20.16 45.18 -9.56
CA LEU A 41 21.59 45.29 -9.85
C LEU A 41 22.00 44.13 -10.76
N SER A 42 22.35 44.42 -12.01
CA SER A 42 22.92 43.43 -12.95
C SER A 42 24.36 43.10 -12.55
N LEU A 43 24.59 41.89 -12.04
CA LEU A 43 25.93 41.31 -11.85
C LEU A 43 26.22 40.34 -13.00
N LYS A 44 27.06 40.77 -13.94
CA LYS A 44 27.75 39.86 -14.88
C LYS A 44 28.86 39.15 -14.11
N LEU A 45 28.77 37.82 -13.96
CA LEU A 45 29.89 37.02 -13.49
C LEU A 45 30.22 35.89 -14.48
N ASN A 46 31.53 35.70 -14.63
CA ASN A 46 32.23 34.95 -15.65
C ASN A 46 31.84 33.47 -15.79
N HIS A 47 31.85 33.03 -17.05
CA HIS A 47 31.89 31.64 -17.47
C HIS A 47 33.25 31.01 -17.11
N HIS A 48 33.26 30.12 -16.12
CA HIS A 48 34.36 29.16 -15.96
C HIS A 48 33.93 27.79 -16.48
N ARG A 49 34.60 27.35 -17.55
CA ARG A 49 34.56 25.97 -18.06
C ARG A 49 34.96 25.00 -16.94
N ARG A 50 34.05 24.09 -16.57
CA ARG A 50 34.40 22.84 -15.90
C ARG A 50 34.31 21.71 -16.90
N ASN A 51 35.46 21.08 -17.16
CA ASN A 51 35.53 19.82 -17.89
C ASN A 51 34.93 18.73 -16.99
N HIS A 52 33.77 18.20 -17.35
CA HIS A 52 33.18 17.05 -16.66
C HIS A 52 33.69 15.76 -17.31
N LEU A 53 34.37 14.95 -16.49
CA LEU A 53 34.79 13.59 -16.80
C LEU A 53 33.57 12.75 -17.21
N LYS A 54 33.67 12.07 -18.35
CA LYS A 54 32.64 11.15 -18.86
C LYS A 54 32.62 9.89 -17.98
N PHE A 55 31.72 9.85 -17.01
CA PHE A 55 31.29 8.59 -16.41
C PHE A 55 30.46 7.83 -17.44
N SER A 56 31.04 6.77 -17.99
CA SER A 56 30.31 5.77 -18.75
C SER A 56 29.51 4.93 -17.75
N SER A 57 28.30 5.37 -17.40
CA SER A 57 27.33 4.51 -16.75
C SER A 57 26.85 3.49 -17.77
N SER A 58 27.14 2.23 -17.52
CA SER A 58 26.49 1.11 -18.20
C SER A 58 24.98 1.26 -18.01
N SER A 59 24.29 1.65 -19.07
CA SER A 59 22.84 1.63 -19.14
C SER A 59 22.40 0.17 -19.12
N PHE A 60 22.02 -0.33 -17.94
CA PHE A 60 21.05 -1.40 -17.91
C PHE A 60 19.72 -0.78 -18.34
N SER A 61 19.37 -1.02 -19.60
CA SER A 61 18.06 -0.71 -20.14
C SER A 61 17.03 -1.63 -19.50
N THR A 62 16.52 -1.25 -18.33
CA THR A 62 15.17 -1.66 -17.97
C THR A 62 14.26 -0.83 -18.85
N ALA A 63 13.88 -1.39 -20.00
CA ALA A 63 12.88 -0.79 -20.86
C ALA A 63 11.66 -0.48 -19.99
N ILE A 64 11.31 0.80 -19.89
CA ILE A 64 10.03 1.22 -19.32
C ILE A 64 9.00 0.67 -20.32
N SER A 65 8.46 -0.49 -19.99
CA SER A 65 7.48 -1.19 -20.78
C SER A 65 6.13 -0.53 -20.58
N ALA A 66 5.33 -0.49 -21.64
CA ALA A 66 3.92 -0.17 -21.57
C ALA A 66 3.23 -0.97 -20.46
N THR A 67 2.08 -0.49 -19.98
CA THR A 67 1.22 -1.23 -19.04
C THR A 67 1.06 -2.67 -19.51
N ILE A 68 1.30 -3.62 -18.60
CA ILE A 68 1.20 -5.04 -18.93
C ILE A 68 -0.17 -5.37 -19.52
N SER A 69 -0.20 -6.28 -20.49
CA SER A 69 -1.42 -6.69 -21.18
C SER A 69 -1.68 -8.19 -21.04
N VAL A 70 -2.91 -8.61 -21.35
CA VAL A 70 -3.23 -10.03 -21.48
C VAL A 70 -2.38 -10.66 -22.59
N GLY A 71 -1.78 -11.80 -22.29
CA GLY A 71 -0.82 -12.50 -23.15
C GLY A 71 0.65 -12.21 -22.82
N ASP A 72 0.94 -11.15 -22.06
CA ASP A 72 2.31 -10.84 -21.67
C ASP A 72 2.80 -11.78 -20.57
N LYS A 73 4.12 -11.97 -20.52
CA LYS A 73 4.78 -12.61 -19.38
C LYS A 73 4.99 -11.58 -18.27
N LEU A 74 4.65 -11.96 -17.04
CA LEU A 74 4.93 -11.15 -15.86
C LEU A 74 6.45 -10.90 -15.72
N PRO A 75 6.87 -9.69 -15.31
CA PRO A 75 8.27 -9.39 -15.10
C PRO A 75 8.82 -10.19 -13.92
N ASP A 76 10.11 -10.50 -13.97
CA ASP A 76 10.81 -11.04 -12.81
C ASP A 76 10.85 -9.95 -11.73
N SER A 77 10.26 -10.24 -10.58
CA SER A 77 10.23 -9.34 -9.42
C SER A 77 10.16 -10.13 -8.14
N THR A 78 10.61 -9.50 -7.06
CA THR A 78 10.70 -10.10 -5.73
C THR A 78 9.81 -9.34 -4.77
N PHE A 79 9.04 -10.08 -3.97
CA PHE A 79 8.24 -9.54 -2.89
C PHE A 79 8.80 -10.04 -1.55
N SER A 80 8.54 -9.26 -0.50
CA SER A 80 8.90 -9.62 0.87
C SER A 80 7.66 -9.91 1.72
N TYR A 81 7.79 -10.78 2.71
CA TYR A 81 6.75 -11.06 3.71
C TYR A 81 7.40 -11.51 5.03
N LEU A 82 6.64 -11.50 6.14
CA LEU A 82 7.09 -12.12 7.39
C LEU A 82 6.47 -13.51 7.50
N ASP A 83 7.28 -14.51 7.82
CA ASP A 83 6.79 -15.84 8.16
C ASP A 83 6.18 -15.90 9.58
N ASN A 84 5.76 -17.09 10.00
CA ASN A 84 5.15 -17.30 11.32
C ASN A 84 6.10 -17.06 12.50
N ALA A 85 7.42 -17.12 12.26
CA ALA A 85 8.44 -16.78 13.26
C ALA A 85 8.71 -15.27 13.32
N GLY A 86 8.20 -14.50 12.35
CA GLY A 86 8.44 -13.07 12.23
C GLY A 86 9.70 -12.73 11.44
N ASP A 87 10.33 -13.71 10.80
CA ASP A 87 11.49 -13.49 9.95
C ASP A 87 11.06 -12.93 8.60
N VAL A 88 11.81 -11.95 8.10
CA VAL A 88 11.63 -11.46 6.73
C VAL A 88 12.07 -12.55 5.75
N LYS A 89 11.15 -12.98 4.89
CA LYS A 89 11.38 -13.88 3.76
C LYS A 89 11.06 -13.17 2.46
N THR A 90 11.52 -13.74 1.36
CA THR A 90 11.24 -13.27 0.01
C THR A 90 10.61 -14.36 -0.83
N THR A 91 9.85 -13.95 -1.84
CA THR A 91 9.31 -14.83 -2.89
C THR A 91 9.32 -14.08 -4.21
N THR A 92 9.52 -14.81 -5.31
CA THR A 92 9.54 -14.21 -6.65
C THR A 92 8.22 -14.42 -7.38
N VAL A 93 7.97 -13.60 -8.41
CA VAL A 93 6.86 -13.84 -9.35
C VAL A 93 6.91 -15.27 -9.92
N SER A 94 8.10 -15.80 -10.22
CA SER A 94 8.25 -17.17 -10.70
C SER A 94 7.83 -18.20 -9.64
N ASP A 95 8.16 -18.02 -8.36
CA ASP A 95 7.76 -18.96 -7.29
C ASP A 95 6.23 -19.04 -7.14
N LEU A 96 5.57 -17.90 -7.35
CA LEU A 96 4.11 -17.77 -7.28
C LEU A 96 3.40 -18.36 -8.50
N THR A 97 4.01 -18.32 -9.69
CA THR A 97 3.27 -18.53 -10.96
C THR A 97 3.78 -19.69 -11.82
N LYS A 98 5.04 -20.13 -11.68
CA LYS A 98 5.62 -21.17 -12.55
C LYS A 98 4.90 -22.51 -12.40
N GLY A 99 4.39 -23.04 -13.50
CA GLY A 99 3.60 -24.28 -13.54
C GLY A 99 2.30 -24.22 -12.72
N LYS A 100 1.83 -23.02 -12.37
CA LYS A 100 0.68 -22.79 -11.50
C LYS A 100 -0.32 -21.86 -12.16
N LYS A 101 -1.58 -21.96 -11.74
CA LYS A 101 -2.59 -20.92 -11.93
C LYS A 101 -2.59 -20.02 -10.69
N ALA A 102 -2.28 -18.75 -10.87
CA ALA A 102 -2.10 -17.80 -9.78
C ALA A 102 -2.96 -16.55 -9.96
N ILE A 103 -3.59 -16.12 -8.87
CA ILE A 103 -4.24 -14.83 -8.76
C ILE A 103 -3.32 -13.88 -8.00
N LEU A 104 -2.90 -12.81 -8.67
CA LEU A 104 -2.19 -11.70 -8.07
C LEU A 104 -3.11 -10.48 -8.11
N PHE A 105 -3.49 -9.96 -6.96
CA PHE A 105 -4.29 -8.74 -6.88
C PHE A 105 -3.57 -7.70 -6.05
N ALA A 106 -3.75 -6.42 -6.37
CA ALA A 106 -3.12 -5.34 -5.63
C ALA A 106 -4.12 -4.34 -5.08
N VAL A 107 -3.67 -3.65 -4.03
CA VAL A 107 -4.40 -2.60 -3.36
C VAL A 107 -3.54 -1.35 -3.22
N PRO A 108 -4.14 -0.14 -3.23
CA PRO A 108 -3.40 1.09 -2.98
C PRO A 108 -2.77 1.19 -1.59
N GLY A 109 -3.27 0.46 -0.59
CA GLY A 109 -2.65 0.48 0.73
C GLY A 109 -3.35 -0.38 1.77
N ALA A 110 -2.53 -0.99 2.62
CA ALA A 110 -2.96 -1.63 3.86
C ALA A 110 -3.74 -0.65 4.75
N PHE A 111 -4.68 -1.18 5.54
CA PHE A 111 -5.55 -0.41 6.44
C PHE A 111 -6.47 0.65 5.80
N THR A 112 -6.52 0.76 4.47
CA THR A 112 -7.43 1.69 3.80
C THR A 112 -8.84 1.09 3.60
N PRO A 113 -9.93 1.89 3.65
CA PRO A 113 -11.29 1.37 3.82
C PRO A 113 -11.72 0.29 2.81
N THR A 114 -11.69 0.60 1.50
CA THR A 114 -12.11 -0.35 0.46
C THR A 114 -11.25 -1.62 0.44
N CYS A 115 -9.96 -1.48 0.73
CA CYS A 115 -9.01 -2.58 0.71
C CYS A 115 -9.25 -3.54 1.88
N SER A 116 -9.48 -3.00 3.08
CA SER A 116 -9.64 -3.77 4.31
C SER A 116 -11.07 -4.27 4.54
N GLN A 117 -12.09 -3.63 3.96
CA GLN A 117 -13.50 -4.00 4.20
C GLN A 117 -14.12 -4.80 3.06
N LYS A 118 -13.52 -4.78 1.86
CA LYS A 118 -14.12 -5.40 0.66
C LYS A 118 -13.13 -6.24 -0.13
N HIS A 119 -12.05 -5.63 -0.63
CA HIS A 119 -11.20 -6.28 -1.63
C HIS A 119 -10.48 -7.52 -1.08
N VAL A 120 -9.68 -7.38 -0.01
CA VAL A 120 -8.98 -8.52 0.58
C VAL A 120 -9.96 -9.53 1.20
N PRO A 121 -10.95 -9.12 2.02
CA PRO A 121 -11.91 -10.07 2.59
C PRO A 121 -12.65 -10.90 1.53
N GLY A 122 -13.05 -10.32 0.40
CA GLY A 122 -13.69 -11.07 -0.68
C GLY A 122 -12.84 -12.21 -1.22
N PHE A 123 -11.53 -11.98 -1.41
CA PHE A 123 -10.59 -13.06 -1.81
C PHE A 123 -10.40 -14.12 -0.72
N VAL A 124 -10.43 -13.73 0.56
CA VAL A 124 -10.36 -14.68 1.69
C VAL A 124 -11.60 -15.57 1.72
N GLU A 125 -12.79 -14.97 1.67
CA GLU A 125 -14.08 -15.68 1.67
C GLU A 125 -14.23 -16.63 0.48
N LYS A 126 -13.73 -16.22 -0.70
CA LYS A 126 -13.79 -17.02 -1.94
C LYS A 126 -12.60 -17.94 -2.18
N SER A 127 -11.61 -17.94 -1.28
CA SER A 127 -10.35 -18.67 -1.49
C SER A 127 -10.55 -20.17 -1.74
N ALA A 128 -11.47 -20.82 -1.01
CA ALA A 128 -11.77 -22.24 -1.20
C ALA A 128 -12.42 -22.53 -2.57
N GLU A 129 -13.32 -21.65 -3.02
CA GLU A 129 -13.99 -21.76 -4.32
C GLU A 129 -13.00 -21.56 -5.48
N LEU A 130 -12.13 -20.55 -5.36
CA LEU A 130 -11.05 -20.29 -6.30
C LEU A 130 -10.07 -21.48 -6.38
N LYS A 131 -9.66 -22.03 -5.22
CA LYS A 131 -8.79 -23.22 -5.16
C LYS A 131 -9.47 -24.45 -5.77
N ALA A 132 -10.76 -24.65 -5.56
CA ALA A 132 -11.53 -25.73 -6.18
C ALA A 132 -11.61 -25.60 -7.72
N LYS A 133 -11.45 -24.38 -8.26
CA LYS A 133 -11.31 -24.10 -9.71
C LYS A 133 -9.88 -24.23 -10.22
N GLY A 134 -8.97 -24.79 -9.42
CA GLY A 134 -7.59 -25.05 -9.79
C GLY A 134 -6.67 -23.84 -9.67
N VAL A 135 -7.03 -22.80 -8.91
CA VAL A 135 -6.10 -21.72 -8.53
C VAL A 135 -5.18 -22.23 -7.42
N ASP A 136 -3.88 -22.28 -7.69
CA ASP A 136 -2.87 -22.74 -6.74
C ASP A 136 -2.44 -21.65 -5.75
N THR A 137 -2.43 -20.39 -6.20
CA THR A 137 -1.89 -19.25 -5.43
C THR A 137 -2.84 -18.06 -5.50
N ILE A 138 -3.11 -17.45 -4.34
CA ILE A 138 -3.85 -16.20 -4.22
C ILE A 138 -2.98 -15.25 -3.38
N ALA A 139 -2.56 -14.14 -3.96
CA ALA A 139 -1.68 -13.17 -3.30
C ALA A 139 -2.17 -11.73 -3.46
N CYS A 140 -2.22 -11.01 -2.33
CA CYS A 140 -2.43 -9.57 -2.24
C CYS A 140 -1.07 -8.86 -2.24
N ILE A 141 -0.89 -7.89 -3.12
CA ILE A 141 0.32 -7.08 -3.25
C ILE A 141 0.00 -5.63 -2.84
N SER A 142 0.91 -4.99 -2.10
CA SER A 142 0.87 -3.55 -1.83
C SER A 142 2.30 -3.01 -1.73
N VAL A 143 2.47 -1.71 -1.96
CA VAL A 143 3.77 -1.02 -1.76
C VAL A 143 4.07 -0.69 -0.30
N ASN A 144 3.23 -1.15 0.63
CA ASN A 144 3.56 -1.13 2.05
C ASN A 144 4.69 -2.12 2.34
N ASP A 145 5.54 -1.81 3.32
CA ASP A 145 6.59 -2.71 3.77
C ASP A 145 6.05 -4.00 4.40
N ALA A 146 6.90 -5.01 4.49
CA ALA A 146 6.52 -6.34 4.96
C ALA A 146 5.99 -6.35 6.40
N PHE A 147 6.45 -5.45 7.26
CA PHE A 147 6.00 -5.38 8.66
C PHE A 147 4.55 -4.87 8.72
N VAL A 148 4.24 -3.81 7.97
CA VAL A 148 2.88 -3.31 7.82
C VAL A 148 1.97 -4.38 7.21
N MET A 149 2.43 -5.07 6.16
CA MET A 149 1.65 -6.14 5.53
C MET A 149 1.39 -7.31 6.51
N SER A 150 2.36 -7.67 7.35
CA SER A 150 2.21 -8.69 8.39
C SER A 150 1.21 -8.28 9.48
N ALA A 151 1.30 -7.04 9.97
CA ALA A 151 0.35 -6.52 10.95
C ALA A 151 -1.07 -6.47 10.39
N TRP A 152 -1.22 -6.06 9.13
CA TRP A 152 -2.50 -6.01 8.45
C TRP A 152 -3.10 -7.40 8.22
N LYS A 153 -2.28 -8.39 7.87
CA LYS A 153 -2.71 -9.81 7.79
C LYS A 153 -3.33 -10.28 9.10
N LYS A 154 -2.69 -9.96 10.23
CA LYS A 154 -3.16 -10.32 11.57
C LYS A 154 -4.47 -9.61 11.93
N ASP A 155 -4.57 -8.31 11.62
CA ASP A 155 -5.78 -7.51 11.84
C ASP A 155 -7.00 -8.06 11.08
N LEU A 156 -6.78 -8.45 9.81
CA LEU A 156 -7.79 -9.08 8.97
C LEU A 156 -8.06 -10.57 9.31
N LYS A 157 -7.31 -11.15 10.26
CA LYS A 157 -7.42 -12.56 10.69
C LYS A 157 -7.26 -13.56 9.54
N ILE A 158 -6.36 -13.25 8.61
CA ILE A 158 -6.05 -14.10 7.46
C ILE A 158 -5.02 -15.14 7.87
N ASN A 159 -5.29 -16.40 7.55
CA ASN A 159 -4.39 -17.52 7.75
C ASN A 159 -3.66 -17.85 6.43
N ASP A 160 -4.07 -18.91 5.76
CA ASP A 160 -3.44 -19.46 4.55
C ASP A 160 -4.35 -19.30 3.30
N GLU A 161 -5.43 -18.54 3.43
CA GLU A 161 -6.37 -18.23 2.35
C GLU A 161 -5.70 -17.36 1.28
N VAL A 162 -4.97 -16.33 1.72
CA VAL A 162 -4.32 -15.32 0.87
C VAL A 162 -2.94 -14.95 1.43
N LEU A 163 -1.92 -14.90 0.55
CA LEU A 163 -0.61 -14.35 0.88
C LEU A 163 -0.64 -12.82 0.84
N LEU A 164 -0.14 -12.15 1.87
CA LEU A 164 0.03 -10.70 1.87
C LEU A 164 1.51 -10.36 1.63
N LEU A 165 1.79 -9.76 0.49
CA LEU A 165 3.12 -9.55 -0.04
C LEU A 165 3.44 -8.05 -0.15
N SER A 166 4.65 -7.69 0.29
CA SER A 166 5.19 -6.34 0.21
C SER A 166 6.00 -6.18 -1.08
N ASP A 167 5.52 -5.30 -1.96
CA ASP A 167 6.28 -4.65 -3.04
C ASP A 167 6.82 -3.30 -2.53
N GLY A 168 7.54 -3.31 -1.41
CA GLY A 168 7.85 -2.11 -0.62
C GLY A 168 8.63 -1.01 -1.36
N ASN A 169 9.33 -1.37 -2.43
CA ASN A 169 10.01 -0.42 -3.32
C ASN A 169 9.18 -0.01 -4.55
N GLY A 170 8.04 -0.67 -4.77
CA GLY A 170 7.21 -0.49 -5.97
C GLY A 170 7.83 -1.05 -7.24
N ASP A 171 8.82 -1.94 -7.15
CA ASP A 171 9.58 -2.44 -8.30
C ASP A 171 8.66 -3.21 -9.26
N PHE A 172 7.82 -4.10 -8.72
CA PHE A 172 6.84 -4.84 -9.53
C PHE A 172 5.76 -3.91 -10.07
N THR A 173 5.19 -3.07 -9.21
CA THR A 173 4.16 -2.08 -9.54
C THR A 173 4.59 -1.19 -10.72
N LYS A 174 5.84 -0.72 -10.69
CA LYS A 174 6.45 0.06 -11.76
C LYS A 174 6.71 -0.77 -13.00
N ALA A 175 7.24 -1.98 -12.86
CA ALA A 175 7.56 -2.85 -13.99
C ALA A 175 6.33 -3.21 -14.84
N ILE A 176 5.14 -3.32 -14.23
CA ILE A 176 3.89 -3.58 -14.95
C ILE A 176 3.11 -2.30 -15.32
N GLY A 177 3.64 -1.12 -15.02
CA GLY A 177 3.06 0.17 -15.41
C GLY A 177 1.76 0.53 -14.69
N VAL A 178 1.60 0.10 -13.43
CA VAL A 178 0.38 0.34 -12.63
C VAL A 178 0.61 1.25 -11.42
N GLU A 179 1.62 2.11 -11.48
CA GLU A 179 1.84 3.17 -10.48
C GLU A 179 0.66 4.15 -10.44
N LEU A 180 0.31 4.60 -9.23
CA LEU A 180 -0.72 5.59 -8.94
C LEU A 180 -0.13 6.65 -8.01
N ASP A 181 0.03 7.88 -8.50
CA ASP A 181 0.47 9.00 -7.67
C ASP A 181 -0.71 9.60 -6.90
N LEU A 182 -0.63 9.52 -5.57
CA LEU A 182 -1.59 10.09 -4.62
C LEU A 182 -0.94 11.11 -3.69
N SER A 183 0.18 11.70 -4.11
CA SER A 183 0.87 12.78 -3.38
C SER A 183 0.01 14.04 -3.22
N ASP A 184 -0.98 14.24 -4.09
CA ASP A 184 -1.92 15.35 -4.05
C ASP A 184 -3.07 15.15 -3.03
N LYS A 185 -3.22 13.94 -2.47
CA LYS A 185 -4.31 13.63 -1.54
C LYS A 185 -3.96 14.07 -0.11
N PRO A 186 -4.91 14.69 0.62
CA PRO A 186 -4.64 15.21 1.97
C PRO A 186 -4.27 14.12 3.00
N VAL A 187 -4.61 12.86 2.70
CA VAL A 187 -4.25 11.70 3.53
C VAL A 187 -2.77 11.31 3.40
N GLY A 188 -2.05 11.82 2.40
CA GLY A 188 -0.60 11.64 2.26
C GLY A 188 -0.18 10.20 1.97
N LEU A 189 -0.39 9.73 0.73
CA LEU A 189 -0.09 8.35 0.35
C LEU A 189 1.16 8.20 -0.52
N GLY A 190 1.52 9.22 -1.30
CA GLY A 190 2.63 9.14 -2.26
C GLY A 190 2.32 8.20 -3.43
N ILE A 191 3.35 7.59 -4.01
CA ILE A 191 3.19 6.60 -5.10
C ILE A 191 2.70 5.28 -4.52
N ARG A 192 1.63 4.73 -5.12
CA ARG A 192 1.00 3.45 -4.76
C ARG A 192 0.83 2.55 -5.98
N SER A 193 0.42 1.31 -5.73
CA SER A 193 -0.12 0.44 -6.79
C SER A 193 -1.57 0.82 -7.08
N ARG A 194 -1.97 0.86 -8.36
CA ARG A 194 -3.39 0.85 -8.72
C ARG A 194 -4.04 -0.44 -8.19
N ARG A 195 -5.36 -0.38 -7.97
CA ARG A 195 -6.11 -1.60 -7.66
C ARG A 195 -6.24 -2.43 -8.94
N TYR A 196 -5.96 -3.72 -8.84
CA TYR A 196 -6.26 -4.67 -9.92
C TYR A 196 -6.43 -6.08 -9.36
N ALA A 197 -7.00 -6.95 -10.18
CA ALA A 197 -6.91 -8.40 -10.03
C ALA A 197 -6.43 -9.02 -11.35
N LEU A 198 -5.41 -9.87 -11.26
CA LEU A 198 -4.76 -10.49 -12.40
C LEU A 198 -4.73 -12.00 -12.21
N LEU A 199 -5.13 -12.73 -13.25
CA LEU A 199 -4.96 -14.17 -13.34
C LEU A 199 -3.76 -14.46 -14.25
N ALA A 200 -2.81 -15.24 -13.77
CA ALA A 200 -1.68 -15.73 -14.54
C ALA A 200 -1.63 -17.25 -14.54
N GLU A 201 -1.21 -17.83 -15.66
CA GLU A 201 -0.90 -19.25 -15.79
C GLU A 201 0.52 -19.39 -16.33
N ASP A 202 1.37 -20.09 -15.58
CA ASP A 202 2.80 -20.23 -15.88
C ASP A 202 3.50 -18.87 -16.15
N GLY A 203 3.14 -17.88 -15.34
CA GLY A 203 3.65 -16.51 -15.46
C GLY A 203 3.09 -15.70 -16.63
N ILE A 204 2.18 -16.25 -17.44
CA ILE A 204 1.53 -15.53 -18.55
C ILE A 204 0.19 -14.96 -18.09
N VAL A 205 -0.02 -13.66 -18.30
CA VAL A 205 -1.27 -12.96 -17.95
C VAL A 205 -2.42 -13.48 -18.82
N LYS A 206 -3.47 -13.98 -18.17
CA LYS A 206 -4.70 -14.44 -18.82
C LYS A 206 -5.85 -13.45 -18.65
N VAL A 207 -5.88 -12.77 -17.52
CA VAL A 207 -6.89 -11.75 -17.19
C VAL A 207 -6.18 -10.61 -16.46
N LEU A 208 -6.55 -9.38 -16.78
CA LEU A 208 -6.15 -8.19 -16.05
C LEU A 208 -7.37 -7.28 -15.89
N ASN A 209 -7.91 -7.22 -14.67
CA ASN A 209 -8.97 -6.30 -14.29
C ASN A 209 -8.34 -5.14 -13.52
N LEU A 210 -7.93 -4.11 -14.26
CA LEU A 210 -7.31 -2.90 -13.73
C LEU A 210 -8.39 -1.84 -13.43
N GLU A 211 -8.28 -1.22 -12.26
CA GLU A 211 -9.21 -0.18 -11.81
C GLU A 211 -8.63 1.21 -12.01
N GLU A 212 -9.52 2.18 -12.27
CA GLU A 212 -9.16 3.59 -12.33
C GLU A 212 -9.23 4.25 -10.95
N GLY A 213 -8.13 4.90 -10.55
CA GLY A 213 -8.02 5.60 -9.28
C GLY A 213 -8.34 4.71 -8.07
N GLY A 214 -9.36 5.11 -7.30
CA GLY A 214 -9.80 4.42 -6.08
C GLY A 214 -10.91 3.38 -6.27
N ALA A 215 -11.30 3.10 -7.52
CA ALA A 215 -12.45 2.25 -7.85
C ALA A 215 -12.26 0.79 -7.39
N PHE A 216 -13.38 0.07 -7.30
CA PHE A 216 -13.48 -1.37 -7.04
C PHE A 216 -14.77 -1.87 -7.70
N THR A 217 -14.68 -2.22 -8.97
CA THR A 217 -15.81 -2.48 -9.87
C THR A 217 -15.70 -3.81 -10.62
N ASN A 218 -14.51 -4.22 -11.02
CA ASN A 218 -14.25 -5.44 -11.79
C ASN A 218 -13.08 -6.27 -11.24
N SER A 219 -12.39 -5.81 -10.20
CA SER A 219 -11.26 -6.53 -9.60
C SER A 219 -11.65 -7.48 -8.46
N SER A 220 -12.92 -7.88 -8.35
CA SER A 220 -13.37 -8.75 -7.24
C SER A 220 -12.99 -10.23 -7.45
N ALA A 221 -13.07 -11.03 -6.37
CA ALA A 221 -12.90 -12.48 -6.47
C ALA A 221 -14.01 -13.13 -7.31
N GLU A 222 -15.24 -12.60 -7.21
CA GLU A 222 -16.39 -13.01 -8.02
C GLU A 222 -16.16 -12.77 -9.51
N ASP A 223 -15.49 -11.68 -9.88
CA ASP A 223 -15.18 -11.40 -11.28
C ASP A 223 -14.17 -12.40 -11.84
N LEU A 224 -13.18 -12.81 -11.04
CA LEU A 224 -12.27 -13.89 -11.45
C LEU A 224 -12.95 -15.26 -11.48
N LEU A 225 -13.88 -15.56 -10.56
CA LEU A 225 -14.64 -16.82 -10.60
C LEU A 225 -15.45 -17.00 -11.90
N LYS A 226 -15.95 -15.92 -12.50
CA LYS A 226 -16.71 -15.97 -13.76
C LYS A 226 -15.87 -16.40 -14.97
N VAL A 227 -14.55 -16.29 -14.89
CA VAL A 227 -13.61 -16.56 -16.01
C VAL A 227 -12.73 -17.79 -15.76
N LEU A 228 -12.96 -18.53 -14.66
CA LEU A 228 -12.21 -19.73 -14.23
C LEU A 228 -12.90 -21.06 -14.55
#